data_AF-A0A812UCG2-F1
#
_entry.id   AF-A0A812UCG2-F1
#
_cell.length_a   1.000
_cell.length_b   1.000
_cell.length_c   1.000
_cell.angle_alpha   90.00
_cell.angle_beta   90.00
_cell.angle_gamma   90.00
#
_symmetry.space_group_name_H-M   'P 1'
#
loop_
_entity.id
_entity.type
_entity.pdbx_description
1 polymer ?
#
loop_
_entity_poly.entity_id
_entity_poly.type
_entity_poly.pdbx_seq_one_letter_code
_entity_poly.pdbx_strand_id
1 'polypeptide(L)'
;MAALKLSLLLLAPALAVRSENEQELLDAPSGNLDVLVQPSHPGLANLAYFARKPECQRELWGLMEALVHEHPNEKEVFAIFHLRDRRKSPTSPAWLEALARPEHKKEDSMLWAGFWDGQGSEENRTTKEALRSFAKQLHMQIVHPNTRLGRIVADQNDLQNCSGEHIRPVDRFWHSASIAFVQNMYRRKQRSLVVLINKSLKKTDPRNLHETVLYQYEIPAIRENAVISVKHGNAWWPHILLVDLHGDCRDLKKTFTLKLQEEENALMRRLVRKKPVDCIECGESCKLDQQLAKKVQKRLGS
;
A
#
# COMPACT_ATOMS: atom_id res chain seq x y z
N MET A 1 -15.43 31.63 65.66
CA MET A 1 -14.05 31.36 65.19
C MET A 1 -14.14 30.70 63.82
N ALA A 2 -13.43 31.28 62.83
CA ALA A 2 -12.99 30.79 61.50
C ALA A 2 -13.86 29.76 60.74
N ALA A 3 -14.47 30.07 59.57
CA ALA A 3 -13.89 30.22 58.21
C ALA A 3 -13.52 28.85 57.57
N LEU A 4 -13.75 28.51 56.28
CA LEU A 4 -13.70 29.24 55.00
C LEU A 4 -14.52 28.49 53.91
N LYS A 5 -15.15 29.26 53.01
CA LYS A 5 -15.26 29.17 51.51
C LYS A 5 -15.19 27.76 50.84
N LEU A 6 -16.00 27.41 49.84
CA LEU A 6 -16.12 28.05 48.53
C LEU A 6 -17.33 27.45 47.76
N SER A 7 -18.16 28.30 47.15
CA SER A 7 -19.22 27.93 46.20
C SER A 7 -18.82 28.48 44.83
N LEU A 8 -18.97 27.71 43.76
CA LEU A 8 -19.06 28.29 42.42
C LEU A 8 -20.09 27.56 41.57
N LEU A 9 -20.88 28.38 40.90
CA LEU A 9 -22.12 28.14 40.19
C LEU A 9 -21.88 28.26 38.68
N LEU A 10 -22.74 27.57 37.91
CA LEU A 10 -23.27 27.93 36.59
C LEU A 10 -22.38 27.82 35.35
N LEU A 11 -22.71 26.83 34.52
CA LEU A 11 -22.47 26.79 33.08
C LEU A 11 -23.82 26.72 32.34
N ALA A 12 -24.08 27.72 31.51
CA ALA A 12 -25.02 27.71 30.39
C ALA A 12 -24.65 28.91 29.48
N PRO A 13 -25.09 28.98 28.22
CA PRO A 13 -25.33 27.93 27.23
C PRO A 13 -24.58 28.21 25.89
N ALA A 14 -24.63 27.23 25.00
CA ALA A 14 -24.29 27.37 23.59
C ALA A 14 -25.30 28.26 22.85
N LEU A 15 -24.83 29.17 21.99
CA LEU A 15 -25.46 29.53 20.70
C LEU A 15 -24.57 30.51 19.90
N ALA A 16 -24.28 30.08 18.66
CA ALA A 16 -24.06 30.81 17.41
C ALA A 16 -23.11 32.03 17.36
N VAL A 17 -22.21 32.05 16.37
CA VAL A 17 -22.28 32.93 15.18
C VAL A 17 -21.22 32.52 14.17
N ARG A 18 -21.65 32.48 12.91
CA ARG A 18 -20.90 32.26 11.68
C ARG A 18 -20.34 33.61 11.23
N SER A 19 -19.05 33.72 10.95
CA SER A 19 -18.41 34.88 10.32
C SER A 19 -17.10 34.32 9.71
N GLU A 20 -17.10 34.11 8.39
CA GLU A 20 -16.37 34.96 7.43
C GLU A 20 -14.88 35.04 7.78
N ASN A 21 -14.06 34.29 7.03
CA ASN A 21 -12.69 34.66 6.67
C ASN A 21 -12.16 33.71 5.58
N GLU A 22 -12.68 33.89 4.36
CA GLU A 22 -11.91 33.68 3.14
C GLU A 22 -11.04 34.92 2.89
N GLN A 23 -10.08 35.23 3.76
CA GLN A 23 -9.07 36.26 3.48
C GLN A 23 -7.87 36.18 4.45
N GLU A 24 -7.32 34.98 4.66
CA GLU A 24 -6.06 34.82 5.42
C GLU A 24 -5.10 33.88 4.67
N LEU A 25 -5.09 34.01 3.34
CA LEU A 25 -4.22 33.28 2.42
C LEU A 25 -3.14 34.19 1.81
N LEU A 26 -2.58 35.14 2.57
CA LEU A 26 -1.43 35.93 2.11
C LEU A 26 -0.40 36.31 3.19
N ASP A 27 -0.59 36.04 4.48
CA ASP A 27 0.35 36.45 5.54
C ASP A 27 0.77 35.30 6.46
N ALA A 28 1.22 34.17 5.89
CA ALA A 28 1.99 33.21 6.68
C ALA A 28 3.42 33.76 6.85
N PRO A 29 3.94 33.87 8.09
CA PRO A 29 5.28 34.39 8.32
C PRO A 29 6.29 33.47 7.64
N SER A 30 7.17 34.09 6.85
CA SER A 30 8.37 33.51 6.25
C SER A 30 9.35 33.05 7.34
N GLY A 31 9.00 31.97 8.05
CA GLY A 31 9.89 31.27 8.96
C GLY A 31 10.80 30.36 8.16
N ASN A 32 12.04 30.80 7.95
CA ASN A 32 13.21 30.03 7.53
C ASN A 32 12.93 28.73 6.74
N LEU A 33 12.56 28.90 5.46
CA LEU A 33 12.69 27.85 4.45
C LEU A 33 14.15 27.60 4.01
N ASP A 34 15.12 28.31 4.62
CA ASP A 34 16.53 28.31 4.23
C ASP A 34 17.34 27.09 4.73
N VAL A 35 16.68 26.08 5.31
CA VAL A 35 17.28 24.76 5.58
C VAL A 35 16.57 23.66 4.80
N LEU A 36 16.09 23.99 3.59
CA LEU A 36 15.83 22.97 2.58
C LEU A 36 17.09 22.88 1.72
N VAL A 37 17.75 21.72 1.78
CA VAL A 37 18.84 21.33 0.88
C VAL A 37 18.48 21.78 -0.53
N GLN A 38 19.22 22.75 -1.09
CA GLN A 38 18.94 23.19 -2.45
C GLN A 38 19.10 21.99 -3.38
N PRO A 39 18.07 21.65 -4.17
CA PRO A 39 18.14 20.52 -5.06
C PRO A 39 19.20 20.78 -6.12
N SER A 40 20.19 19.88 -6.22
CA SER A 40 21.22 19.93 -7.27
C SER A 40 20.64 19.75 -8.68
N HIS A 41 19.40 19.25 -8.79
CA HIS A 41 18.70 19.04 -10.06
C HIS A 41 17.37 19.80 -10.13
N PRO A 42 17.13 20.64 -11.18
CA PRO A 42 15.90 21.42 -11.35
C PRO A 42 14.61 20.59 -11.39
N GLY A 43 14.70 19.33 -11.84
CA GLY A 43 13.55 18.41 -11.88
C GLY A 43 13.05 17.98 -10.50
N LEU A 44 13.92 17.97 -9.49
CA LEU A 44 13.57 17.54 -8.14
C LEU A 44 12.85 18.64 -7.35
N ALA A 45 13.17 19.90 -7.61
CA ALA A 45 12.51 21.07 -7.00
C ALA A 45 10.98 21.06 -7.22
N ASN A 46 10.54 20.64 -8.41
CA ASN A 46 9.12 20.58 -8.75
C ASN A 46 8.36 19.46 -8.03
N LEU A 47 9.04 18.41 -7.57
CA LEU A 47 8.38 17.29 -6.87
C LEU A 47 8.19 17.57 -5.38
N ALA A 48 9.14 18.23 -4.75
CA ALA A 48 9.03 18.68 -3.36
C ALA A 48 7.85 19.64 -3.15
N TYR A 49 7.50 20.45 -4.17
CA TYR A 49 6.33 21.33 -4.13
C TYR A 49 5.00 20.60 -3.86
N PHE A 50 4.89 19.31 -4.20
CA PHE A 50 3.63 18.58 -4.08
C PHE A 50 3.35 18.03 -2.67
N ALA A 51 4.37 17.87 -1.84
CA ALA A 51 4.20 17.41 -0.46
C ALA A 51 4.18 18.62 0.48
N ARG A 52 3.11 18.79 1.27
CA ARG A 52 3.01 19.91 2.22
C ARG A 52 3.83 19.67 3.49
N LYS A 53 4.05 18.41 3.85
CA LYS A 53 4.79 17.99 5.03
C LYS A 53 6.30 17.87 4.72
N PRO A 54 7.19 18.54 5.46
CA PRO A 54 8.64 18.41 5.29
C PRO A 54 9.14 16.95 5.42
N GLU A 55 8.51 16.15 6.27
CA GLU A 55 8.83 14.73 6.44
C GLU A 55 8.53 13.93 5.17
N CYS A 56 7.37 14.14 4.56
CA CYS A 56 7.01 13.47 3.30
C CYS A 56 7.93 13.94 2.15
N GLN A 57 8.29 15.23 2.10
CA GLN A 57 9.25 15.71 1.12
C GLN A 57 10.59 14.98 1.23
N ARG A 58 11.10 14.80 2.46
CA ARG A 58 12.35 14.06 2.72
C ARG A 58 12.27 12.60 2.30
N GLU A 59 11.18 11.90 2.64
CA GLU A 59 10.97 10.50 2.24
C GLU A 59 10.89 10.36 0.71
N LEU A 60 10.13 11.23 0.04
CA LEU A 60 10.00 11.23 -1.42
C LEU A 60 11.35 11.53 -2.08
N TRP A 61 12.10 12.49 -1.54
CA TRP A 61 13.44 12.83 -2.02
C TRP A 61 14.41 11.66 -1.91
N GLY A 62 14.53 11.06 -0.72
CA GLY A 62 15.42 9.93 -0.50
C GLY A 62 15.04 8.72 -1.36
N LEU A 63 13.74 8.50 -1.61
CA LEU A 63 13.28 7.47 -2.54
C LEU A 63 13.80 7.74 -3.96
N MET A 64 13.70 8.98 -4.43
CA MET A 64 14.16 9.35 -5.76
C MET A 64 15.67 9.19 -5.92
N GLU A 65 16.45 9.67 -4.97
CA GLU A 65 17.92 9.52 -4.98
C GLU A 65 18.32 8.04 -5.02
N ALA A 66 17.67 7.21 -4.18
CA ALA A 66 17.92 5.77 -4.18
C ALA A 66 17.57 5.12 -5.52
N LEU A 67 16.47 5.52 -6.16
CA LEU A 67 16.10 4.99 -7.48
C LEU A 67 17.05 5.46 -8.59
N VAL A 68 17.52 6.71 -8.57
CA VAL A 68 18.54 7.20 -9.51
C VAL A 68 19.86 6.48 -9.31
N HIS A 69 20.22 6.16 -8.06
CA HIS A 69 21.41 5.36 -7.78
C HIS A 69 21.32 3.95 -8.41
N GLU A 70 20.16 3.29 -8.31
CA GLU A 70 19.95 1.98 -8.94
C GLU A 70 19.80 2.04 -10.46
N HIS A 71 19.27 3.16 -10.98
CA HIS A 71 19.05 3.38 -12.41
C HIS A 71 19.47 4.80 -12.81
N PRO A 72 20.74 5.00 -13.25
CA PRO A 72 21.32 6.32 -13.50
C PRO A 72 20.64 7.16 -14.59
N ASN A 73 19.70 6.60 -15.35
CA ASN A 73 18.88 7.38 -16.27
C ASN A 73 17.78 8.12 -15.51
N GLU A 74 18.15 9.27 -14.95
CA GLU A 74 17.26 10.18 -14.22
C GLU A 74 15.92 10.38 -14.93
N LYS A 75 15.91 10.63 -16.25
CA LYS A 75 14.68 10.92 -17.01
C LYS A 75 13.66 9.78 -16.89
N GLU A 76 14.12 8.54 -16.87
CA GLU A 76 13.24 7.38 -16.70
C GLU A 76 12.75 7.24 -15.26
N VAL A 77 13.59 7.56 -14.27
CA VAL A 77 13.18 7.59 -12.86
C VAL A 77 12.13 8.68 -12.63
N PHE A 78 12.39 9.92 -13.08
CA PHE A 78 11.44 11.03 -13.01
C PHE A 78 10.12 10.71 -13.70
N ALA A 79 10.18 9.96 -14.82
CA ALA A 79 8.99 9.56 -15.54
C ALA A 79 8.01 8.83 -14.62
N ILE A 80 8.45 7.92 -13.74
CA ILE A 80 7.58 7.20 -12.78
C ILE A 80 6.74 8.16 -11.92
N PHE A 81 7.33 9.28 -11.49
CA PHE A 81 6.64 10.28 -10.67
C PHE A 81 5.81 11.26 -11.50
N HIS A 82 6.16 11.43 -12.79
CA HIS A 82 5.58 12.45 -13.66
C HIS A 82 4.59 11.94 -14.70
N LEU A 83 4.49 10.62 -14.95
CA LEU A 83 3.79 10.03 -16.10
C LEU A 83 2.48 10.78 -16.39
N ARG A 84 2.54 11.61 -17.43
CA ARG A 84 1.49 12.55 -17.83
C ARG A 84 0.41 11.87 -18.67
N ASP A 85 0.60 10.61 -19.05
CA ASP A 85 -0.27 9.93 -20.00
C ASP A 85 -0.51 8.47 -19.61
N ARG A 86 -1.71 8.19 -19.06
CA ARG A 86 -2.24 6.85 -18.80
C ARG A 86 -2.45 6.02 -20.08
N ARG A 87 -2.18 6.59 -21.26
CA ARG A 87 -2.44 5.98 -22.58
C ARG A 87 -1.27 5.18 -23.15
N LYS A 88 -0.06 5.28 -22.61
CA LYS A 88 1.08 4.44 -23.02
C LYS A 88 1.23 3.26 -22.06
N SER A 89 1.33 2.06 -22.66
CA SER A 89 1.38 0.70 -22.09
C SER A 89 1.36 0.59 -20.55
N PRO A 90 0.42 -0.17 -19.95
CA PRO A 90 0.32 -0.45 -18.51
C PRO A 90 1.44 -1.36 -17.96
N THR A 91 2.58 -1.42 -18.64
CA THR A 91 3.71 -2.27 -18.27
C THR A 91 4.74 -1.42 -17.53
N SER A 92 5.23 -1.91 -16.38
CA SER A 92 6.32 -1.24 -15.69
C SER A 92 7.60 -1.23 -16.55
N PRO A 93 8.44 -0.18 -16.47
CA PRO A 93 9.76 -0.20 -17.08
C PRO A 93 10.56 -1.44 -16.66
N ALA A 94 11.34 -2.01 -17.58
CA ALA A 94 12.09 -3.24 -17.31
C ALA A 94 13.07 -3.13 -16.15
N TRP A 95 13.66 -1.94 -15.94
CA TRP A 95 14.56 -1.68 -14.81
C TRP A 95 13.81 -1.70 -13.47
N LEU A 96 12.61 -1.10 -13.40
CA LEU A 96 11.80 -1.10 -12.18
C LEU A 96 11.33 -2.52 -11.85
N GLU A 97 10.97 -3.29 -12.88
CA GLU A 97 10.65 -4.71 -12.72
C GLU A 97 11.83 -5.52 -12.18
N ALA A 98 13.06 -5.22 -12.61
CA ALA A 98 14.25 -5.87 -12.11
C ALA A 98 14.45 -5.60 -10.60
N LEU A 99 14.19 -4.37 -10.14
CA LEU A 99 14.23 -4.02 -8.71
C LEU A 99 13.10 -4.66 -7.91
N ALA A 100 11.92 -4.80 -8.52
CA ALA A 100 10.75 -5.46 -7.96
C ALA A 100 10.86 -7.00 -7.94
N ARG A 101 11.94 -7.56 -8.51
CA ARG A 101 12.11 -9.00 -8.59
C ARG A 101 12.42 -9.59 -7.21
N PRO A 102 11.74 -10.67 -6.81
CA PRO A 102 12.07 -11.38 -5.58
C PRO A 102 13.49 -11.98 -5.61
N GLU A 103 14.15 -12.00 -4.46
CA GLU A 103 15.48 -12.59 -4.32
C GLU A 103 15.48 -14.10 -4.54
N HIS A 104 14.51 -14.78 -3.94
CA HIS A 104 14.36 -16.22 -4.06
C HIS A 104 13.51 -16.56 -5.28
N LYS A 105 14.18 -16.78 -6.42
CA LYS A 105 13.53 -17.06 -7.72
C LYS A 105 12.58 -18.26 -7.73
N LYS A 106 12.71 -19.18 -6.76
CA LYS A 106 11.89 -20.40 -6.64
C LYS A 106 10.67 -20.26 -5.72
N GLU A 107 10.59 -19.22 -4.91
CA GLU A 107 9.52 -19.05 -3.92
C GLU A 107 8.41 -18.14 -4.46
N ASP A 108 7.16 -18.54 -4.32
CA ASP A 108 6.03 -17.70 -4.74
C ASP A 108 5.95 -16.43 -3.88
N SER A 109 5.40 -15.36 -4.45
CA SER A 109 5.26 -14.09 -3.75
C SER A 109 3.89 -14.00 -3.06
N MET A 110 3.85 -13.37 -1.89
CA MET A 110 2.61 -13.03 -1.19
C MET A 110 2.47 -11.52 -1.01
N LEU A 111 1.22 -11.06 -1.02
CA LEU A 111 0.85 -9.69 -0.69
C LEU A 111 0.31 -9.62 0.74
N TRP A 112 0.36 -8.44 1.33
CA TRP A 112 -0.07 -8.26 2.71
C TRP A 112 -0.50 -6.83 3.02
N ALA A 113 -1.31 -6.66 4.07
CA ALA A 113 -1.62 -5.36 4.64
C ALA A 113 -1.78 -5.43 6.16
N GLY A 114 -1.21 -4.45 6.87
CA GLY A 114 -1.40 -4.26 8.31
C GLY A 114 -0.49 -5.05 9.22
N PHE A 115 0.79 -5.14 8.90
CA PHE A 115 1.81 -5.68 9.82
C PHE A 115 2.84 -4.58 10.15
N TRP A 116 3.25 -4.44 11.41
CA TRP A 116 4.22 -3.43 11.89
C TRP A 116 5.17 -4.03 12.94
N ASP A 117 6.35 -3.42 13.11
CA ASP A 117 7.37 -3.82 14.10
C ASP A 117 7.59 -2.66 15.10
N GLY A 118 6.55 -2.22 15.82
CA GLY A 118 6.57 -1.05 16.72
C GLY A 118 6.30 -1.41 18.18
N GLN A 119 6.86 -0.63 19.12
CA GLN A 119 6.59 -0.76 20.56
C GLN A 119 5.30 0.02 20.91
N GLY A 120 4.16 -0.66 21.02
CA GLY A 120 2.96 0.00 21.54
C GLY A 120 1.63 -0.71 21.28
N SER A 121 1.14 -1.40 22.31
CA SER A 121 -0.23 -1.38 22.84
C SER A 121 -1.45 -1.75 21.98
N GLU A 122 -1.33 -2.30 20.78
CA GLU A 122 -2.55 -2.72 20.05
C GLU A 122 -2.79 -4.22 20.23
N GLU A 123 -3.70 -4.55 21.15
CA GLU A 123 -4.22 -5.89 21.33
C GLU A 123 -4.68 -6.50 19.99
N ASN A 124 -4.42 -7.79 19.78
CA ASN A 124 -4.84 -8.62 18.63
C ASN A 124 -4.14 -8.36 17.29
N ARG A 125 -2.91 -7.87 17.32
CA ARG A 125 -2.29 -7.28 16.14
C ARG A 125 -0.88 -7.91 15.91
N THR A 126 -0.65 -8.48 14.71
CA THR A 126 0.54 -9.31 14.39
C THR A 126 1.70 -8.51 13.78
N THR A 127 2.95 -8.90 14.07
CA THR A 127 4.18 -8.19 13.64
C THR A 127 4.64 -8.51 12.21
N LYS A 128 5.50 -7.67 11.59
CA LYS A 128 6.13 -8.02 10.30
C LYS A 128 7.07 -9.21 10.46
N GLU A 129 7.67 -9.40 11.64
CA GLU A 129 8.47 -10.62 11.93
C GLU A 129 7.63 -11.91 11.87
N ALA A 130 6.44 -11.92 12.48
CA ALA A 130 5.54 -13.06 12.41
C ALA A 130 5.07 -13.32 10.97
N LEU A 131 4.77 -12.26 10.21
CA LEU A 131 4.47 -12.35 8.77
C LEU A 131 5.63 -13.01 7.99
N ARG A 132 6.87 -12.57 8.20
CA ARG A 132 8.06 -13.15 7.55
C ARG A 132 8.23 -14.63 7.92
N SER A 133 8.04 -14.98 9.19
CA SER A 133 8.13 -16.35 9.68
C SER A 133 7.05 -17.25 9.07
N PHE A 134 5.84 -16.71 8.92
CA PHE A 134 4.73 -17.41 8.28
C PHE A 134 4.94 -17.60 6.77
N ALA A 135 5.44 -16.59 6.07
CA ALA A 135 5.81 -16.69 4.66
C ALA A 135 6.82 -17.83 4.43
N LYS A 136 7.85 -17.93 5.28
CA LYS A 136 8.83 -19.03 5.25
C LYS A 136 8.17 -20.41 5.42
N GLN A 137 7.21 -20.55 6.33
CA GLN A 137 6.47 -21.82 6.51
C GLN A 137 5.67 -22.22 5.27
N LEU A 138 5.21 -21.25 4.48
CA LEU A 138 4.51 -21.46 3.22
C LEU A 138 5.45 -21.65 2.01
N HIS A 139 6.77 -21.54 2.19
CA HIS A 139 7.74 -21.43 1.10
C HIS A 139 7.41 -20.28 0.13
N MET A 140 6.96 -19.17 0.71
CA MET A 140 6.64 -17.92 0.01
C MET A 140 7.48 -16.76 0.56
N GLN A 141 7.54 -15.68 -0.21
CA GLN A 141 8.19 -14.44 0.21
C GLN A 141 7.25 -13.26 0.11
N ILE A 142 7.35 -12.34 1.06
CA ILE A 142 6.63 -11.06 0.98
C ILE A 142 7.29 -10.16 -0.07
N VAL A 143 6.49 -9.58 -0.95
CA VAL A 143 6.99 -8.69 -2.02
C VAL A 143 7.75 -7.49 -1.45
N HIS A 144 7.13 -6.81 -0.49
CA HIS A 144 7.72 -5.74 0.28
C HIS A 144 7.97 -6.24 1.71
N PRO A 145 9.16 -6.08 2.31
CA PRO A 145 10.37 -5.47 1.78
C PRO A 145 11.37 -6.46 1.17
N ASN A 146 11.03 -7.73 0.85
CA ASN A 146 12.05 -8.72 0.43
C ASN A 146 12.49 -8.60 -1.05
N THR A 147 12.22 -7.48 -1.70
CA THR A 147 12.71 -7.12 -3.03
C THR A 147 13.67 -5.94 -2.91
N ARG A 148 14.53 -5.70 -3.93
CA ARG A 148 15.42 -4.53 -3.92
C ARG A 148 14.62 -3.24 -3.85
N LEU A 149 13.55 -3.13 -4.65
CA LEU A 149 12.62 -2.00 -4.61
C LEU A 149 11.93 -1.87 -3.25
N GLY A 150 11.48 -2.98 -2.67
CA GLY A 150 10.85 -2.98 -1.35
C GLY A 150 11.79 -2.47 -0.26
N ARG A 151 13.06 -2.87 -0.26
CA ARG A 151 14.04 -2.32 0.70
C ARG A 151 14.25 -0.82 0.54
N ILE A 152 14.41 -0.35 -0.70
CA ILE A 152 14.55 1.08 -0.98
C ILE A 152 13.37 1.87 -0.37
N VAL A 153 12.15 1.36 -0.53
CA VAL A 153 10.97 2.01 0.04
C VAL A 153 10.94 1.90 1.57
N ALA A 154 11.34 0.77 2.14
CA ALA A 154 11.42 0.58 3.58
C ALA A 154 12.45 1.51 4.24
N ASP A 155 13.57 1.77 3.56
CA ASP A 155 14.61 2.71 4.00
C ASP A 155 14.08 4.16 4.02
N GLN A 156 13.01 4.45 3.27
CA GLN A 156 12.27 5.71 3.30
C GLN A 156 10.99 5.63 4.14
N ASN A 157 11.02 4.80 5.19
CA ASN A 157 9.93 4.65 6.15
C ASN A 157 8.57 4.31 5.51
N ASP A 158 8.58 3.51 4.44
CA ASP A 158 7.39 3.08 3.71
C ASP A 158 6.54 4.26 3.17
N LEU A 159 7.12 5.46 3.03
CA LEU A 159 6.42 6.71 2.73
C LEU A 159 5.29 7.04 3.73
N GLN A 160 5.40 6.61 4.99
CA GLN A 160 4.34 6.78 5.98
C GLN A 160 4.02 8.24 6.28
N ASN A 161 5.00 9.15 6.19
CA ASN A 161 4.74 10.57 6.42
C ASN A 161 3.98 11.23 5.26
N CYS A 162 3.87 10.55 4.12
CA CYS A 162 3.01 10.93 3.00
C CYS A 162 1.58 10.39 3.11
N SER A 163 1.26 9.60 4.13
CA SER A 163 -0.09 9.03 4.30
C SER A 163 -1.16 10.10 4.59
N GLY A 164 -2.39 9.83 4.14
CA GLY A 164 -3.54 10.72 4.32
C GLY A 164 -3.61 11.92 3.36
N GLU A 165 -2.62 12.10 2.48
CA GLU A 165 -2.64 13.12 1.43
C GLU A 165 -2.61 12.46 0.05
N HIS A 166 -3.45 12.93 -0.87
CA HIS A 166 -3.40 12.53 -2.28
C HIS A 166 -2.25 13.25 -3.00
N ILE A 167 -1.03 12.79 -2.72
CA ILE A 167 0.20 13.32 -3.29
C ILE A 167 0.44 12.59 -4.60
N ARG A 168 0.09 13.24 -5.72
CA ARG A 168 0.16 12.64 -7.07
C ARG A 168 1.47 11.91 -7.37
N PRO A 169 2.67 12.44 -7.02
CA PRO A 169 3.91 11.70 -7.18
C PRO A 169 3.97 10.35 -6.44
N VAL A 170 3.50 10.32 -5.18
CA VAL A 170 3.46 9.13 -4.33
C VAL A 170 2.48 8.11 -4.92
N ASP A 171 1.30 8.56 -5.33
CA ASP A 171 0.29 7.68 -5.94
C ASP A 171 0.81 7.02 -7.24
N ARG A 172 1.53 7.80 -8.07
CA ARG A 172 2.11 7.30 -9.32
C ARG A 172 3.26 6.33 -9.09
N PHE A 173 4.10 6.62 -8.10
CA PHE A 173 5.14 5.70 -7.68
C PHE A 173 4.53 4.37 -7.24
N TRP A 174 3.58 4.39 -6.30
CA TRP A 174 2.96 3.17 -5.80
C TRP A 174 2.24 2.37 -6.88
N HIS A 175 1.54 3.06 -7.79
CA HIS A 175 0.94 2.42 -8.96
C HIS A 175 1.99 1.68 -9.81
N SER A 176 3.10 2.36 -10.17
CA SER A 176 4.16 1.77 -11.00
C SER A 176 4.89 0.62 -10.29
N ALA A 177 5.19 0.78 -9.00
CA ALA A 177 5.83 -0.25 -8.17
C ALA A 177 4.92 -1.49 -8.04
N SER A 178 3.63 -1.29 -7.79
CA SER A 178 2.64 -2.37 -7.67
C SER A 178 2.48 -3.14 -8.98
N ILE A 179 2.45 -2.46 -10.13
CA ILE A 179 2.50 -3.11 -11.44
C ILE A 179 3.75 -3.95 -11.57
N ALA A 180 4.93 -3.40 -11.23
CA ALA A 180 6.20 -4.12 -11.35
C ALA A 180 6.26 -5.38 -10.46
N PHE A 181 5.74 -5.30 -9.23
CA PHE A 181 5.65 -6.44 -8.32
C PHE A 181 4.75 -7.54 -8.87
N VAL A 182 3.54 -7.20 -9.31
CA VAL A 182 2.58 -8.17 -9.85
C VAL A 182 3.05 -8.72 -11.20
N GLN A 183 3.70 -7.90 -12.03
CA GLN A 183 4.26 -8.32 -13.32
C GLN A 183 5.32 -9.41 -13.14
N ASN A 184 6.12 -9.36 -12.06
CA ASN A 184 7.02 -10.45 -11.70
C ASN A 184 6.26 -11.74 -11.36
N MET A 185 5.13 -11.67 -10.63
CA MET A 185 4.29 -12.86 -10.36
C MET A 185 3.74 -13.47 -11.65
N TYR A 186 3.23 -12.62 -12.55
CA TYR A 186 2.76 -13.01 -13.88
C TYR A 186 3.86 -13.71 -14.70
N ARG A 187 5.03 -13.08 -14.86
CA ARG A 187 6.12 -13.62 -15.68
C ARG A 187 6.66 -14.93 -15.15
N ARG A 188 6.60 -15.14 -13.83
CA ARG A 188 6.96 -16.39 -13.16
C ARG A 188 5.86 -17.45 -13.24
N LYS A 189 4.72 -17.13 -13.87
CA LYS A 189 3.54 -18.00 -13.97
C LYS A 189 3.05 -18.49 -12.62
N GLN A 190 3.16 -17.63 -11.60
CA GLN A 190 2.70 -17.95 -10.25
C GLN A 190 1.21 -18.31 -10.29
N ARG A 191 0.88 -19.52 -9.81
CA ARG A 191 -0.47 -20.11 -9.97
C ARG A 191 -1.43 -19.73 -8.85
N SER A 192 -0.88 -19.36 -7.71
CA SER A 192 -1.62 -19.04 -6.49
C SER A 192 -1.06 -17.77 -5.86
N LEU A 193 -1.95 -16.91 -5.39
CA LEU A 193 -1.62 -15.64 -4.76
C LEU A 193 -2.27 -15.61 -3.39
N VAL A 194 -1.43 -15.66 -2.36
CA VAL A 194 -1.86 -15.50 -0.98
C VAL A 194 -1.81 -14.03 -0.61
N VAL A 195 -2.90 -13.52 -0.03
CA VAL A 195 -3.00 -12.14 0.45
C VAL A 195 -3.36 -12.16 1.94
N LEU A 196 -2.44 -11.73 2.81
CA LEU A 196 -2.65 -11.66 4.26
C LEU A 196 -3.17 -10.30 4.69
N ILE A 197 -4.30 -10.26 5.40
CA ILE A 197 -4.97 -9.02 5.76
C ILE A 197 -5.14 -8.95 7.27
N ASN A 198 -4.55 -7.91 7.86
CA ASN A 198 -4.64 -7.55 9.27
C ASN A 198 -5.10 -6.09 9.40
N LYS A 199 -6.20 -5.77 8.71
CA LYS A 199 -6.79 -4.43 8.59
C LYS A 199 -8.30 -4.53 8.63
N SER A 200 -8.95 -3.56 9.29
CA SER A 200 -10.41 -3.42 9.31
C SER A 200 -10.95 -3.00 7.94
N LEU A 201 -12.14 -3.49 7.58
CA LEU A 201 -12.89 -3.03 6.41
C LEU A 201 -13.71 -1.75 6.69
N LYS A 202 -13.87 -1.37 7.95
CA LYS A 202 -14.70 -0.21 8.32
C LYS A 202 -13.97 1.08 7.92
N LYS A 203 -14.54 1.85 7.00
CA LYS A 203 -13.98 3.16 6.57
C LYS A 203 -13.84 4.18 7.70
N THR A 204 -14.59 4.02 8.79
CA THR A 204 -14.46 4.86 9.99
C THR A 204 -13.22 4.54 10.81
N ASP A 205 -12.58 3.39 10.58
CA ASP A 205 -11.30 3.06 11.19
C ASP A 205 -10.19 3.87 10.47
N PRO A 206 -9.40 4.68 11.19
CA PRO A 206 -8.31 5.45 10.58
C PRO A 206 -7.19 4.58 9.99
N ARG A 207 -7.21 3.28 10.26
CA ARG A 207 -6.26 2.29 9.76
C ARG A 207 -6.99 1.23 8.95
N ASN A 208 -7.99 1.62 8.16
CA ASN A 208 -8.77 0.71 7.33
C ASN A 208 -7.98 0.15 6.12
N LEU A 209 -8.47 -0.95 5.55
CA LEU A 209 -7.89 -1.60 4.37
C LEU A 209 -7.93 -0.69 3.14
N HIS A 210 -8.96 0.14 2.98
CA HIS A 210 -9.16 0.95 1.77
C HIS A 210 -8.06 1.98 1.56
N GLU A 211 -7.36 2.40 2.59
CA GLU A 211 -6.26 3.37 2.51
C GLU A 211 -4.88 2.72 2.32
N THR A 212 -4.82 1.39 2.20
CA THR A 212 -3.55 0.67 2.05
C THR A 212 -3.06 0.63 0.60
N VAL A 213 -1.74 0.49 0.43
CA VAL A 213 -1.11 0.25 -0.88
C VAL A 213 -1.69 -0.99 -1.56
N LEU A 214 -1.92 -2.06 -0.79
CA LEU A 214 -2.58 -3.28 -1.26
C LEU A 214 -3.89 -2.94 -1.98
N TYR A 215 -4.79 -2.21 -1.31
CA TYR A 215 -6.11 -1.93 -1.83
C TYR A 215 -6.11 -0.94 -3.00
N GLN A 216 -5.31 0.13 -2.89
CA GLN A 216 -5.29 1.23 -3.85
C GLN A 216 -4.50 0.89 -5.12
N TYR A 217 -3.46 0.06 -5.03
CA TYR A 217 -2.49 -0.12 -6.10
C TYR A 217 -2.22 -1.58 -6.47
N GLU A 218 -2.05 -2.48 -5.51
CA GLU A 218 -1.70 -3.88 -5.81
C GLU A 218 -2.89 -4.68 -6.35
N ILE A 219 -4.10 -4.51 -5.80
CA ILE A 219 -5.31 -5.17 -6.34
C ILE A 219 -5.58 -4.71 -7.79
N PRO A 220 -5.58 -3.40 -8.12
CA PRO A 220 -5.64 -2.96 -9.51
C PRO A 220 -4.51 -3.50 -10.39
N ALA A 221 -3.28 -3.61 -9.87
CA ALA A 221 -2.17 -4.18 -10.63
C ALA A 221 -2.37 -5.66 -11.00
N ILE A 222 -3.02 -6.46 -10.15
CA ILE A 222 -3.45 -7.85 -10.47
C ILE A 222 -4.37 -7.84 -11.70
N ARG A 223 -5.40 -6.99 -11.66
CA ARG A 223 -6.36 -6.82 -12.76
C ARG A 223 -5.65 -6.42 -14.06
N GLU A 224 -4.80 -5.41 -14.00
CA GLU A 224 -4.08 -4.90 -15.19
C GLU A 224 -3.18 -5.97 -15.81
N ASN A 225 -2.41 -6.68 -14.98
CA ASN A 225 -1.56 -7.78 -15.46
C ASN A 225 -2.37 -8.96 -16.02
N ALA A 226 -3.53 -9.26 -15.45
CA ALA A 226 -4.43 -10.27 -16.02
C ALA A 226 -4.91 -9.87 -17.42
N VAL A 227 -5.33 -8.62 -17.62
CA VAL A 227 -5.74 -8.10 -18.94
C VAL A 227 -4.57 -8.14 -19.95
N ILE A 228 -3.39 -7.68 -19.53
CA ILE A 228 -2.16 -7.73 -20.36
C ILE A 228 -1.85 -9.17 -20.77
N SER A 229 -1.87 -10.11 -19.83
CA SER A 229 -1.54 -11.51 -20.10
C SER A 229 -2.48 -12.17 -21.11
N VAL A 230 -3.77 -11.80 -21.12
CA VAL A 230 -4.75 -12.29 -22.11
C VAL A 230 -4.43 -11.71 -23.49
N LYS A 231 -4.08 -10.42 -23.59
CA LYS A 231 -3.65 -9.80 -24.85
C LYS A 231 -2.39 -10.48 -25.43
N HIS A 232 -1.52 -11.01 -24.57
CA HIS A 232 -0.34 -11.77 -24.97
C HIS A 232 -0.57 -13.30 -25.07
N GLY A 233 -1.82 -13.78 -25.01
CA GLY A 233 -2.16 -15.19 -25.20
C GLY A 233 -1.81 -16.13 -24.03
N ASN A 234 -1.33 -15.61 -22.90
CA ASN A 234 -0.94 -16.40 -21.72
C ASN A 234 -2.03 -16.49 -20.64
N ALA A 235 -3.06 -15.64 -20.69
CA ALA A 235 -4.24 -15.63 -19.82
C ALA A 235 -3.96 -15.98 -18.33
N TRP A 236 -2.99 -15.27 -17.74
CA TRP A 236 -2.62 -15.43 -16.34
C TRP A 236 -3.73 -14.94 -15.41
N TRP A 237 -4.16 -15.83 -14.53
CA TRP A 237 -5.11 -15.55 -13.48
C TRP A 237 -4.84 -16.49 -12.28
N PRO A 238 -4.23 -15.99 -11.19
CA PRO A 238 -3.85 -16.83 -10.07
C PRO A 238 -5.07 -17.25 -9.25
N HIS A 239 -4.93 -18.31 -8.45
CA HIS A 239 -5.87 -18.64 -7.38
C HIS A 239 -5.65 -17.63 -6.27
N ILE A 240 -6.58 -16.70 -6.07
CA ILE A 240 -6.43 -15.70 -5.02
C ILE A 240 -7.04 -16.25 -3.74
N LEU A 241 -6.19 -16.43 -2.72
CA LEU A 241 -6.57 -16.87 -1.39
C LEU A 241 -6.32 -15.73 -0.40
N LEU A 242 -7.39 -15.18 0.14
CA LEU A 242 -7.34 -14.19 1.21
C LEU A 242 -7.21 -14.90 2.56
N VAL A 243 -6.40 -14.35 3.45
CA VAL A 243 -6.31 -14.78 4.84
C VAL A 243 -6.65 -13.57 5.70
N ASP A 244 -7.82 -13.61 6.32
CA ASP A 244 -8.35 -12.50 7.12
C ASP A 244 -8.16 -12.77 8.61
N LEU A 245 -7.31 -11.95 9.24
CA LEU A 245 -7.04 -12.04 10.67
C LEU A 245 -8.15 -11.42 11.54
N HIS A 246 -9.04 -10.60 10.98
CA HIS A 246 -10.15 -9.98 11.72
C HIS A 246 -11.47 -10.76 11.66
N GLY A 247 -11.56 -11.76 10.79
CA GLY A 247 -12.71 -12.66 10.75
C GLY A 247 -13.92 -12.17 9.96
N ASP A 248 -13.72 -11.48 8.84
CA ASP A 248 -14.80 -10.97 7.98
C ASP A 248 -14.62 -11.39 6.51
N CYS A 249 -14.44 -12.69 6.29
CA CYS A 249 -14.20 -13.22 4.95
C CYS A 249 -15.33 -12.95 3.96
N ARG A 250 -16.58 -12.79 4.42
CA ARG A 250 -17.71 -12.51 3.53
C ARG A 250 -17.55 -11.13 2.91
N ASP A 251 -17.40 -10.10 3.74
CA ASP A 251 -17.33 -8.73 3.24
C ASP A 251 -15.97 -8.44 2.62
N LEU A 252 -14.91 -9.08 3.11
CA LEU A 252 -13.59 -8.99 2.51
C LEU A 252 -13.58 -9.54 1.08
N LYS A 253 -14.10 -10.75 0.85
CA LYS A 253 -14.19 -11.33 -0.51
C LYS A 253 -15.01 -10.46 -1.44
N LYS A 254 -16.14 -9.95 -0.96
CA LYS A 254 -17.00 -9.05 -1.75
C LYS A 254 -16.24 -7.78 -2.13
N THR A 255 -15.60 -7.14 -1.16
CA THR A 255 -14.83 -5.91 -1.35
C THR A 255 -13.66 -6.13 -2.32
N PHE A 256 -12.87 -7.18 -2.13
CA PHE A 256 -11.74 -7.53 -2.98
C PHE A 256 -12.20 -7.85 -4.41
N THR A 257 -13.29 -8.61 -4.56
CA THR A 257 -13.87 -8.96 -5.86
C THR A 257 -14.37 -7.73 -6.60
N LEU A 258 -15.09 -6.84 -5.93
CA LEU A 258 -15.56 -5.58 -6.52
C LEU A 258 -14.38 -4.73 -7.00
N LYS A 259 -13.30 -4.66 -6.21
CA LYS A 259 -12.09 -3.92 -6.58
C LYS A 259 -11.38 -4.53 -7.81
N LEU A 260 -11.29 -5.86 -7.89
CA LEU A 260 -10.77 -6.55 -9.08
C LEU A 260 -11.61 -6.33 -10.35
N GLN A 261 -12.92 -6.11 -10.19
CA GLN A 261 -13.89 -5.94 -11.27
C GLN A 261 -14.21 -4.47 -11.58
N GLU A 262 -13.59 -3.53 -10.87
CA GLU A 262 -13.75 -2.09 -11.09
C GLU A 262 -13.45 -1.77 -12.57
N GLU A 263 -14.20 -0.84 -13.17
CA GLU A 263 -14.14 -0.43 -14.60
C GLU A 263 -14.89 -1.32 -15.63
N GLU A 264 -15.98 -1.98 -15.23
CA GLU A 264 -16.91 -2.72 -16.12
C GLU A 264 -16.29 -3.79 -17.05
N ASN A 265 -15.04 -4.19 -16.77
CA ASN A 265 -14.29 -5.06 -17.66
C ASN A 265 -14.90 -6.48 -17.69
N ALA A 266 -15.57 -6.83 -18.80
CA ALA A 266 -16.23 -8.12 -18.98
C ALA A 266 -15.27 -9.31 -18.86
N LEU A 267 -14.00 -9.13 -19.26
CA LEU A 267 -12.96 -10.14 -19.10
C LEU A 267 -12.71 -10.44 -17.61
N MET A 268 -12.61 -9.41 -16.77
CA MET A 268 -12.37 -9.58 -15.34
C MET A 268 -13.54 -10.28 -14.65
N ARG A 269 -14.78 -9.91 -14.99
CA ARG A 269 -15.98 -10.61 -14.53
C ARG A 269 -15.92 -12.11 -14.89
N ARG A 270 -15.51 -12.44 -16.12
CA ARG A 270 -15.34 -13.83 -16.57
C ARG A 270 -14.23 -14.56 -15.81
N LEU A 271 -13.07 -13.94 -15.61
CA LEU A 271 -11.92 -14.54 -14.91
C LEU A 271 -12.27 -14.85 -13.44
N VAL A 272 -12.83 -13.86 -12.73
CA VAL A 272 -13.27 -14.04 -11.34
C VAL A 272 -14.38 -15.10 -11.25
N ARG A 273 -15.34 -15.15 -12.19
CA ARG A 273 -16.37 -16.20 -12.19
C ARG A 273 -15.78 -17.60 -12.39
N LYS A 274 -14.76 -17.72 -13.25
CA LYS A 274 -14.12 -19.02 -13.55
C LYS A 274 -13.26 -19.51 -12.37
N LYS A 275 -12.57 -18.60 -11.69
CA LYS A 275 -11.70 -18.91 -10.56
C LYS A 275 -11.95 -17.83 -9.49
N PRO A 276 -12.92 -18.08 -8.59
CA PRO A 276 -13.33 -17.10 -7.59
C PRO A 276 -12.23 -16.88 -6.55
N VAL A 277 -12.35 -15.76 -5.85
CA VAL A 277 -11.50 -15.42 -4.71
C VAL A 277 -11.94 -16.26 -3.50
N ASP A 278 -11.01 -17.02 -2.94
CA ASP A 278 -11.21 -17.79 -1.71
C ASP A 278 -10.76 -17.00 -0.49
N CYS A 279 -11.22 -17.43 0.69
CA CYS A 279 -10.85 -16.80 1.94
C CYS A 279 -10.80 -17.80 3.09
N ILE A 280 -9.76 -17.69 3.92
CA ILE A 280 -9.65 -18.35 5.21
C ILE A 280 -9.94 -17.30 6.28
N GLU A 281 -11.00 -17.55 7.03
CA GLU A 281 -11.39 -16.73 8.17
C GLU A 281 -10.67 -17.23 9.40
N CYS A 282 -10.01 -16.31 10.11
CA CYS A 282 -9.12 -16.69 11.20
C CYS A 282 -9.68 -16.33 12.60
N GLY A 283 -10.54 -15.31 12.69
CA GLY A 283 -11.20 -14.89 13.94
C GLY A 283 -10.26 -14.23 14.96
N GLU A 284 -10.81 -13.75 16.08
CA GLU A 284 -10.14 -12.87 17.07
C GLU A 284 -8.88 -13.44 17.74
N SER A 285 -8.63 -14.75 17.66
CA SER A 285 -7.47 -15.43 18.28
C SER A 285 -6.46 -15.98 17.28
N CYS A 286 -6.55 -15.57 16.00
CA CYS A 286 -5.70 -16.11 14.97
C CYS A 286 -4.23 -15.75 15.18
N LYS A 287 -3.38 -16.78 15.15
CA LYS A 287 -1.93 -16.66 15.14
C LYS A 287 -1.40 -17.09 13.78
N LEU A 288 -0.38 -16.39 13.30
CA LEU A 288 0.38 -16.80 12.13
C LEU A 288 1.29 -18.00 12.46
N ASP A 289 0.67 -19.15 12.66
CA ASP A 289 1.31 -20.38 13.14
C ASP A 289 1.26 -21.52 12.10
N GLN A 290 1.82 -22.67 12.50
CA GLN A 290 1.87 -23.85 11.65
C GLN A 290 0.49 -24.44 11.34
N GLN A 291 -0.50 -24.25 12.21
CA GLN A 291 -1.87 -24.73 11.97
C GLN A 291 -2.52 -23.92 10.84
N LEU A 292 -2.38 -22.59 10.88
CA LEU A 292 -2.85 -21.74 9.80
C LEU A 292 -2.07 -22.01 8.50
N ALA A 293 -0.75 -22.21 8.58
CA ALA A 293 0.07 -22.50 7.41
C ALA A 293 -0.41 -23.79 6.70
N LYS A 294 -0.69 -24.86 7.47
CA LYS A 294 -1.26 -26.10 6.94
C LYS A 294 -2.63 -25.89 6.30
N LYS A 295 -3.50 -25.05 6.89
CA LYS A 295 -4.80 -24.71 6.31
C LYS A 295 -4.64 -23.99 4.96
N VAL A 296 -3.72 -23.03 4.88
CA VAL A 296 -3.38 -22.32 3.63
C VAL A 296 -2.86 -23.30 2.60
N GLN A 297 -1.86 -24.12 2.91
CA GLN A 297 -1.29 -25.11 1.99
C GLN A 297 -2.35 -26.09 1.48
N LYS A 298 -3.24 -26.57 2.36
CA LYS A 298 -4.35 -27.44 1.96
C LYS A 298 -5.30 -26.78 0.95
N ARG A 299 -5.57 -25.47 1.10
CA ARG A 299 -6.41 -24.69 0.18
C ARG A 299 -5.71 -24.35 -1.13
N LEU A 300 -4.38 -24.27 -1.13
CA LEU A 300 -3.60 -24.00 -2.35
C LEU A 300 -3.33 -25.26 -3.19
N GLY A 301 -3.29 -26.44 -2.55
CA GLY A 301 -3.07 -27.73 -3.19
C GLY A 301 -4.35 -28.43 -3.69
N SER A 302 -5.53 -27.88 -3.38
CA SER A 302 -6.84 -28.31 -3.89
C SER A 302 -7.20 -27.57 -5.18
#